data_AF-K2DEP8-F1
#
_entry.id   AF-K2DEP8-F1
#
_cell.length_a   1.000
_cell.length_b   1.000
_cell.length_c   1.000
_cell.angle_alpha   90.00
_cell.angle_beta   90.00
_cell.angle_gamma   90.00
#
_symmetry.space_group_name_H-M   'P 1'
#
loop_
_entity.id
_entity.type
_entity.pdbx_description
1 polymer ?
#
loop_
_entity_poly.entity_id
_entity_poly.type
_entity_poly.pdbx_seq_one_letter_code
_entity_poly.pdbx_strand_id
1 'polypeptide(L)'
;SGKLYVVVAQLSFLKRVIDALHDANISVTSIITQEFSMRDIVSTFNAQTKTVGILTCNGNDMHFLTIFRNNNIIFFRHFRNDPENELIRTLEFFSATLKQPNISQLLVMGISTEKQKILQESLMQFNSSIEFSTLEKNIEILMQNNEQLSSEMIYAIGGSLTSGIEQDYGISTN
;
A
#
# COMPACT_ATOMS: atom_id res chain seq x y z
N SER A 1 -19.21 9.88 12.45
CA SER A 1 -19.86 8.59 12.14
C SER A 1 -18.80 7.62 11.64
N GLY A 2 -18.69 6.44 12.24
CA GLY A 2 -17.71 5.43 11.83
C GLY A 2 -18.19 4.71 10.57
N LYS A 3 -17.38 4.70 9.50
CA LYS A 3 -17.62 3.88 8.32
C LYS A 3 -16.95 2.53 8.54
N LEU A 4 -17.67 1.43 8.33
CA LEU A 4 -17.10 0.07 8.34
C LEU A 4 -16.67 -0.29 6.93
N TYR A 5 -15.40 -0.65 6.76
CA TYR A 5 -14.85 -1.18 5.52
C TYR A 5 -14.73 -2.70 5.65
N VAL A 6 -15.36 -3.44 4.74
CA VAL A 6 -15.31 -4.90 4.71
C VAL A 6 -14.55 -5.33 3.46
N VAL A 7 -13.50 -6.11 3.64
CA VAL A 7 -12.75 -6.74 2.55
C VAL A 7 -13.00 -8.23 2.62
N VAL A 8 -13.35 -8.83 1.48
CA VAL A 8 -13.66 -10.25 1.37
C VAL A 8 -12.75 -10.90 0.34
N ALA A 9 -12.34 -12.13 0.62
CA ALA A 9 -11.57 -12.97 -0.29
C ALA A 9 -12.19 -14.35 -0.37
N GLN A 10 -11.93 -15.07 -1.48
CA GLN A 10 -12.35 -16.46 -1.61
C GLN A 10 -11.61 -17.31 -0.58
N LEU A 11 -12.34 -18.16 0.14
CA LEU A 11 -11.74 -19.07 1.13
C LEU A 11 -10.67 -19.98 0.52
N SER A 12 -10.89 -20.46 -0.71
CA SER A 12 -9.91 -21.27 -1.45
C SER A 12 -8.60 -20.54 -1.73
N PHE A 13 -8.66 -19.23 -1.97
CA PHE A 13 -7.47 -18.40 -2.10
C PHE A 13 -6.74 -18.27 -0.77
N LEU A 14 -7.46 -17.92 0.32
CA LEU A 14 -6.86 -17.78 1.64
C LEU A 14 -6.20 -19.07 2.13
N LYS A 15 -6.86 -20.22 1.95
CA LYS A 15 -6.29 -21.54 2.28
C LYS A 15 -4.97 -21.79 1.54
N ARG A 16 -4.94 -21.59 0.22
CA ARG A 16 -3.70 -21.76 -0.57
C ARG A 16 -2.55 -20.88 -0.07
N VAL A 17 -2.83 -19.64 0.34
CA VAL A 17 -1.81 -18.74 0.89
C VAL A 17 -1.29 -19.26 2.24
N ILE A 18 -2.19 -19.68 3.13
CA ILE A 18 -1.83 -20.22 4.45
C ILE A 18 -1.01 -21.51 4.30
N ASP A 19 -1.46 -22.43 3.44
CA ASP A 19 -0.79 -23.70 3.19
C ASP A 19 0.64 -23.46 2.65
N ALA A 20 0.80 -22.55 1.69
CA ALA A 20 2.12 -22.23 1.14
C ALA A 20 3.09 -21.61 2.18
N LEU A 21 2.58 -20.79 3.10
CA LEU A 21 3.39 -20.22 4.18
C LEU A 21 3.72 -21.27 5.24
N HIS A 22 2.77 -22.16 5.56
CA HIS A 22 2.99 -23.28 6.45
C HIS A 22 4.05 -24.25 5.89
N ASP A 23 4.02 -24.55 4.58
CA ASP A 23 5.03 -25.37 3.90
C ASP A 23 6.45 -24.75 4.01
N ALA A 24 6.52 -23.42 4.16
CA ALA A 24 7.75 -22.68 4.40
C ALA A 24 8.11 -22.56 5.90
N ASN A 25 7.42 -23.27 6.80
CA ASN A 25 7.51 -23.14 8.26
C ASN A 25 7.22 -21.73 8.80
N ILE A 26 6.35 -20.97 8.12
CA ILE A 26 5.92 -19.64 8.54
C ILE A 26 4.49 -19.75 9.11
N SER A 27 4.33 -19.40 10.39
CA SER A 27 3.02 -19.34 11.03
C SER A 27 2.25 -18.09 10.60
N VAL A 28 1.01 -18.26 10.12
CA VAL A 28 0.16 -17.15 9.66
C VAL A 28 -0.80 -16.74 10.77
N THR A 29 -0.62 -15.51 11.28
CA THR A 29 -1.47 -14.94 12.33
C THR A 29 -2.55 -14.00 11.80
N SER A 30 -2.30 -13.37 10.65
CA SER A 30 -3.27 -12.50 9.96
C SER A 30 -2.96 -12.42 8.47
N ILE A 31 -3.97 -12.06 7.69
CA ILE A 31 -3.84 -11.74 6.26
C ILE A 31 -4.48 -10.37 6.05
N ILE A 32 -3.67 -9.39 5.67
CA ILE A 32 -4.11 -8.02 5.38
C ILE A 32 -3.91 -7.77 3.89
N THR A 33 -4.81 -6.98 3.28
CA THR A 33 -4.60 -6.59 1.88
C THR A 33 -3.54 -5.50 1.76
N GLN A 34 -2.88 -5.47 0.61
CA GLN A 34 -1.75 -4.60 0.34
C GLN A 34 -2.06 -3.12 0.61
N GLU A 35 -3.27 -2.67 0.25
CA GLU A 35 -3.71 -1.28 0.39
C GLU A 35 -3.76 -0.85 1.86
N PHE A 36 -4.17 -1.75 2.76
CA PHE A 36 -4.20 -1.48 4.19
C PHE A 36 -2.80 -1.53 4.82
N SER A 37 -1.91 -2.42 4.37
CA SER A 37 -0.51 -2.40 4.82
C SER A 37 0.24 -1.12 4.42
N MET A 38 -0.11 -0.54 3.27
CA MET A 38 0.47 0.72 2.80
C MET A 38 0.07 1.93 3.63
N ARG A 39 -1.05 1.85 4.36
CA ARG A 39 -1.51 2.95 5.22
C ARG A 39 -0.48 3.29 6.29
N ASP A 40 0.13 2.26 6.90
CA ASP A 40 1.09 2.44 7.99
C ASP A 40 2.37 3.10 7.45
N ILE A 41 2.77 2.73 6.23
CA ILE A 41 3.87 3.37 5.51
C ILE A 41 3.56 4.86 5.27
N VAL A 42 2.37 5.21 4.74
CA VAL A 42 1.96 6.62 4.54
C VAL A 42 1.92 7.40 5.85
N SER A 43 1.45 6.77 6.94
CA SER A 43 1.35 7.41 8.24
C SER A 43 2.72 7.87 8.78
N THR A 44 3.79 7.18 8.36
CA THR A 44 5.16 7.46 8.79
C THR A 44 5.75 8.69 8.08
N PHE A 45 5.24 9.07 6.90
CA PHE A 45 5.75 10.23 6.14
C PHE A 45 5.19 11.59 6.60
N ASN A 46 4.54 11.64 7.76
CA ASN A 46 3.90 12.85 8.29
C ASN A 46 2.97 13.54 7.27
N ALA A 47 2.38 12.74 6.38
CA ALA A 47 1.59 13.18 5.23
C ALA A 47 0.16 13.58 5.61
N GLN A 48 -0.07 14.01 6.86
CA GLN A 48 -1.41 14.22 7.41
C GLN A 48 -2.23 15.27 6.64
N THR A 49 -1.57 16.17 5.91
CA THR A 49 -2.21 17.21 5.08
C THR A 49 -2.09 16.96 3.58
N LYS A 50 -1.28 15.98 3.14
CA LYS A 50 -1.02 15.68 1.73
C LYS A 50 -2.01 14.64 1.18
N THR A 51 -2.26 14.70 -0.12
CA THR A 51 -2.86 13.59 -0.86
C THR A 51 -1.71 12.78 -1.46
N VAL A 52 -1.52 11.55 -0.99
CA VAL A 52 -0.38 10.71 -1.37
C VAL A 52 -0.85 9.53 -2.22
N GLY A 53 -0.28 9.37 -3.39
CA GLY A 53 -0.43 8.17 -4.21
C GLY A 53 0.71 7.19 -3.94
N ILE A 54 0.40 5.91 -3.81
CA ILE A 54 1.38 4.82 -3.89
C ILE A 54 1.09 4.03 -5.15
N LEU A 55 2.04 4.04 -6.09
CA LEU A 55 2.02 3.19 -7.27
C LEU A 55 2.94 1.99 -7.05
N THR A 56 2.33 0.81 -6.96
CA THR A 56 3.07 -0.46 -6.95
C THR A 56 3.03 -1.06 -8.33
N CYS A 57 4.21 -1.30 -8.89
CA CYS A 57 4.35 -1.99 -10.15
C CYS A 57 4.88 -3.39 -9.90
N ASN A 58 4.08 -4.40 -10.25
CA ASN A 58 4.53 -5.78 -10.17
C ASN A 58 5.10 -6.18 -11.53
N GLY A 59 6.10 -7.07 -11.53
CA GLY A 59 6.75 -7.57 -12.75
C GLY A 59 5.84 -8.37 -13.71
N ASN A 60 4.55 -8.53 -13.37
CA ASN A 60 3.54 -9.26 -14.15
C ASN A 60 2.53 -8.33 -14.84
N ASP A 61 2.96 -7.13 -15.25
CA ASP A 61 2.17 -6.10 -15.94
C ASP A 61 0.88 -5.66 -15.21
N MET A 62 0.79 -5.93 -13.91
CA MET A 62 -0.32 -5.50 -13.06
C MET A 62 0.20 -4.45 -12.08
N HIS A 63 -0.38 -3.27 -12.18
CA HIS A 63 -0.01 -2.11 -11.40
C HIS A 63 -1.17 -1.68 -10.51
N PHE A 64 -0.85 -1.18 -9.32
CA PHE A 64 -1.82 -0.80 -8.31
C PHE A 64 -1.54 0.63 -7.89
N LEU A 65 -2.53 1.51 -8.05
CA LEU A 65 -2.51 2.86 -7.50
C LEU A 65 -3.46 2.92 -6.30
N THR A 66 -2.90 3.21 -5.13
CA THR A 66 -3.66 3.49 -3.92
C THR A 66 -3.44 4.95 -3.53
N ILE A 67 -4.53 5.71 -3.35
CA ILE A 67 -4.45 7.13 -2.96
C ILE A 67 -4.96 7.28 -1.54
N PHE A 68 -4.17 7.97 -0.74
CA PHE A 68 -4.40 8.24 0.66
C PHE A 68 -4.60 9.74 0.91
N ARG A 69 -5.47 10.05 1.87
CA ARG A 69 -5.59 11.39 2.46
C ARG A 69 -5.94 11.26 3.94
N ASN A 70 -5.23 11.98 4.80
CA ASN A 70 -5.39 11.90 6.26
C ASN A 70 -5.35 10.42 6.75
N ASN A 71 -4.38 9.64 6.25
CA ASN A 71 -4.22 8.20 6.52
C ASN A 71 -5.40 7.30 6.14
N ASN A 72 -6.35 7.79 5.33
CA ASN A 72 -7.45 6.98 4.81
C ASN A 72 -7.25 6.69 3.33
N ILE A 73 -7.53 5.46 2.91
CA ILE A 73 -7.62 5.11 1.49
C ILE A 73 -8.87 5.81 0.95
N ILE A 74 -8.68 6.70 -0.02
CA ILE A 74 -9.77 7.43 -0.68
C ILE A 74 -10.00 6.97 -2.11
N PHE A 75 -9.04 6.26 -2.70
CA PHE A 75 -9.15 5.69 -4.03
C PHE A 75 -8.18 4.53 -4.20
N PHE A 76 -8.62 3.53 -4.96
CA PHE A 76 -7.82 2.39 -5.34
C PHE A 76 -8.18 1.98 -6.76
N ARG A 77 -7.16 1.73 -7.58
CA ARG A 77 -7.34 1.22 -8.94
C ARG A 77 -6.20 0.28 -9.30
N HIS A 78 -6.55 -0.81 -9.98
CA HIS A 78 -5.59 -1.63 -10.71
C HIS A 78 -5.66 -1.29 -12.20
N PHE A 79 -4.51 -1.33 -12.86
CA PHE A 79 -4.43 -1.23 -14.32
C PHE A 79 -3.35 -2.16 -14.85
N ARG A 80 -3.47 -2.51 -16.13
CA ARG A 80 -2.57 -3.44 -16.81
C ARG A 80 -1.88 -2.74 -17.96
N ASN A 81 -0.60 -3.05 -18.16
CA ASN A 81 0.27 -2.49 -19.19
C ASN A 81 0.41 -0.95 -19.09
N ASP A 82 1.45 -0.40 -19.70
CA ASP A 82 1.63 1.05 -19.91
C ASP A 82 1.28 1.91 -18.66
N PRO A 83 2.03 1.71 -17.56
CA PRO A 83 1.73 2.39 -16.30
C PRO A 83 1.79 3.91 -16.43
N GLU A 84 2.56 4.44 -17.39
CA GLU A 84 2.65 5.88 -17.65
C GLU A 84 1.31 6.45 -18.11
N ASN A 85 0.73 5.89 -19.18
CA ASN A 85 -0.52 6.41 -19.73
C ASN A 85 -1.72 6.09 -18.83
N GLU A 86 -1.77 4.90 -18.25
CA GLU A 86 -2.86 4.53 -17.34
C GLU A 86 -2.82 5.31 -16.03
N LEU A 87 -1.64 5.67 -15.53
CA LEU A 87 -1.52 6.57 -14.39
C LEU A 87 -2.10 7.94 -14.72
N ILE A 88 -1.67 8.58 -15.81
CA ILE A 88 -2.16 9.93 -16.19
C ILE A 88 -3.68 9.93 -16.31
N ARG A 89 -4.26 8.98 -17.05
CA ARG A 89 -5.72 8.83 -17.19
C ARG A 89 -6.41 8.63 -15.84
N THR A 90 -5.78 7.87 -14.95
CA THR A 90 -6.33 7.64 -13.61
C THR A 90 -6.31 8.91 -12.77
N LEU A 91 -5.25 9.72 -12.85
CA LEU A 91 -5.15 11.00 -12.15
C LEU A 91 -6.15 12.03 -12.68
N GLU A 92 -6.34 12.09 -14.00
CA GLU A 92 -7.39 12.92 -14.64
C GLU A 92 -8.78 12.49 -14.19
N PHE A 93 -9.08 11.19 -14.22
CA PHE A 93 -10.37 10.67 -13.77
C PHE A 93 -10.62 11.00 -12.29
N PHE A 94 -9.63 10.78 -11.43
CA PHE A 94 -9.71 11.03 -10.00
C PHE A 94 -9.95 12.52 -9.68
N SER A 95 -9.20 13.42 -10.33
CA SER A 95 -9.32 14.86 -10.09
C SER A 95 -10.58 15.45 -10.76
N ALA A 96 -10.79 15.20 -12.05
CA ALA A 96 -11.84 15.84 -12.84
C ALA A 96 -13.21 15.17 -12.67
N THR A 97 -13.27 13.83 -12.68
CA THR A 97 -14.55 13.09 -12.63
C THR A 97 -15.01 12.88 -11.19
N LEU A 98 -14.13 12.39 -10.32
CA LEU A 98 -14.46 12.16 -8.91
C LEU A 98 -14.37 13.42 -8.04
N LYS A 99 -13.92 14.55 -8.61
CA LYS A 99 -13.76 15.85 -7.94
C LYS A 99 -12.92 15.77 -6.67
N GLN A 100 -11.91 14.90 -6.67
CA GLN A 100 -11.01 14.72 -5.54
C GLN A 100 -9.83 15.70 -5.62
N PRO A 101 -9.21 16.06 -4.48
CA PRO A 101 -8.01 16.89 -4.50
C PRO A 101 -6.89 16.21 -5.28
N ASN A 102 -6.09 17.00 -6.01
CA ASN A 102 -4.93 16.48 -6.72
C ASN A 102 -3.99 15.74 -5.77
N ILE A 103 -3.33 14.71 -6.30
CA ILE A 103 -2.21 14.06 -5.61
C ILE A 103 -1.08 15.10 -5.52
N SER A 104 -0.51 15.27 -4.33
CA SER A 104 0.64 16.17 -4.11
C SER A 104 1.97 15.41 -4.11
N GLN A 105 1.93 14.10 -3.81
CA GLN A 105 3.12 13.25 -3.76
C GLN A 105 2.81 11.86 -4.28
N LEU A 106 3.67 11.33 -5.16
CA LEU A 106 3.60 9.98 -5.67
C LEU A 106 4.82 9.20 -5.19
N LEU A 107 4.55 8.11 -4.47
CA LEU A 107 5.54 7.12 -4.08
C LEU A 107 5.45 5.95 -5.06
N VAL A 108 6.58 5.53 -5.62
CA VAL A 108 6.63 4.40 -6.55
C VAL A 108 7.44 3.25 -5.96
N MET A 109 7.03 2.01 -6.24
CA MET A 109 7.77 0.81 -5.85
C MET A 109 7.73 -0.29 -6.91
N GLY A 110 8.74 -1.17 -6.90
CA GLY A 110 8.78 -2.35 -7.77
C GLY A 110 9.13 -2.07 -9.24
N ILE A 111 9.76 -0.93 -9.52
CA ILE A 111 10.26 -0.56 -10.86
C ILE A 111 11.75 -0.23 -10.86
N SER A 112 12.41 -0.50 -11.98
CA SER A 112 13.80 -0.10 -12.22
C SER A 112 13.98 1.41 -12.25
N THR A 113 15.19 1.89 -11.96
CA THR A 113 15.54 3.32 -12.03
C THR A 113 15.24 3.94 -13.40
N GLU A 114 15.40 3.18 -14.48
CA GLU A 114 15.06 3.64 -15.84
C GLU A 114 13.55 3.87 -16.00
N LYS A 115 12.73 2.89 -15.62
CA LYS A 115 11.27 3.03 -15.64
C LYS A 115 10.77 4.16 -14.74
N GLN A 116 11.45 4.40 -13.61
CA GLN A 116 11.14 5.54 -12.73
C GLN A 116 11.34 6.87 -13.46
N LYS A 117 12.45 7.03 -14.20
CA LYS A 117 12.71 8.25 -14.97
C LYS A 117 11.67 8.47 -16.05
N ILE A 118 11.33 7.44 -16.81
CA ILE A 118 10.30 7.50 -17.86
C ILE A 118 8.97 7.95 -17.25
N LEU A 119 8.53 7.31 -16.16
CA LEU A 119 7.29 7.66 -15.47
C LEU A 119 7.30 9.11 -14.95
N GLN A 120 8.43 9.55 -14.38
CA GLN A 120 8.58 10.92 -13.89
C GLN A 120 8.52 11.94 -15.04
N GLU A 121 9.18 11.66 -16.17
CA GLU A 121 9.14 12.49 -17.37
C GLU A 121 7.71 12.60 -17.94
N SER A 122 6.97 11.49 -18.01
CA SER A 122 5.57 11.49 -18.43
C SER A 122 4.68 12.34 -17.52
N LEU A 123 4.89 12.29 -16.20
CA LEU A 123 4.16 13.12 -15.23
C LEU A 123 4.53 14.60 -15.34
N MET A 124 5.78 14.93 -15.65
CA MET A 124 6.20 16.31 -15.90
C MET A 124 5.59 16.88 -17.19
N GLN A 125 5.50 16.08 -18.26
CA GLN A 125 4.83 16.46 -19.51
C GLN A 125 3.34 16.73 -19.30
N PHE A 126 2.71 16.09 -18.32
CA PHE A 126 1.35 16.37 -17.88
C PHE A 126 1.22 17.68 -17.04
N ASN A 127 2.28 18.49 -16.94
CA ASN A 127 2.34 19.71 -16.11
C ASN A 127 1.96 19.47 -14.64
N SER A 128 2.28 18.29 -14.10
CA SER A 128 1.93 17.98 -12.71
C SER A 128 2.99 18.53 -11.75
N SER A 129 2.55 19.17 -10.66
CA SER A 129 3.41 19.58 -9.54
C SER A 129 3.60 18.45 -8.52
N ILE A 130 3.47 17.19 -8.95
CA ILE A 130 3.51 16.02 -8.07
C ILE A 130 4.95 15.77 -7.65
N GLU A 131 5.18 15.77 -6.34
CA GLU A 131 6.46 15.36 -5.77
C GLU A 131 6.66 13.85 -6.00
N PHE A 132 7.69 13.47 -6.75
CA PHE A 132 7.96 12.07 -7.09
C PHE A 132 9.08 11.52 -6.20
N SER A 133 8.85 10.35 -5.58
CA SER A 133 9.89 9.67 -4.79
C SER A 133 9.72 8.15 -4.82
N THR A 134 10.80 7.42 -4.55
CA THR A 134 10.76 5.95 -4.45
C THR A 134 10.43 5.54 -3.02
N LEU A 135 9.60 4.52 -2.86
CA LEU A 135 9.21 4.03 -1.55
C LEU A 135 10.38 3.36 -0.83
N GLU A 136 11.25 2.68 -1.58
CA GLU A 136 12.39 1.91 -1.05
C GLU A 136 13.39 2.82 -0.31
N LYS A 137 13.77 3.95 -0.91
CA LYS A 137 14.67 4.94 -0.28
C LYS A 137 14.07 5.53 0.99
N ASN A 138 12.76 5.72 0.98
CA ASN A 138 12.04 6.28 2.09
C ASN A 138 11.92 5.26 3.25
N ILE A 139 11.71 3.97 2.95
CA ILE A 139 11.76 2.88 3.93
C ILE A 139 13.17 2.77 4.53
N GLU A 140 14.22 2.83 3.72
CA GLU A 140 15.62 2.80 4.20
C GLU A 140 15.93 3.93 5.19
N ILE A 141 15.50 5.17 4.89
CA ILE A 141 15.67 6.31 5.80
C ILE A 141 14.90 6.09 7.11
N LEU A 142 13.69 5.50 7.05
CA LEU A 142 12.90 5.16 8.24
C LEU A 142 13.53 4.05 9.07
N MET A 143 14.14 3.06 8.43
CA MET A 143 14.88 1.99 9.10
C MET A 143 16.17 2.52 9.74
N GLN A 144 16.88 3.43 9.09
CA GLN A 144 18.10 4.05 9.63
C GLN A 144 17.82 4.99 10.81
N ASN A 145 16.68 5.70 10.80
CA ASN A 145 16.29 6.61 11.87
C ASN A 145 15.64 5.89 13.07
N ASN A 146 15.22 4.64 12.91
CA ASN A 146 14.64 3.81 13.97
C ASN A 146 15.51 2.56 14.22
N GLU A 147 16.57 2.70 15.02
CA GLU A 147 17.32 1.56 15.62
C GLU A 147 16.46 0.67 16.55
N GLN A 148 15.14 0.94 16.66
CA GLN A 148 14.17 0.16 17.41
C GLN A 148 13.10 -0.55 16.56
N LEU A 149 13.22 -0.55 15.22
CA LEU A 149 12.50 -1.54 14.41
C LEU A 149 13.31 -2.84 14.48
N SER A 150 13.06 -3.61 15.54
CA SER A 150 13.66 -4.93 15.77
C SER A 150 13.71 -5.75 14.48
N SER A 151 14.83 -6.44 14.30
CA SER A 151 15.30 -7.25 13.18
C SER A 151 14.42 -8.44 12.77
N GLU A 152 13.11 -8.30 12.80
CA GLU A 152 12.17 -9.18 12.10
C GLU A 152 11.98 -8.60 10.71
N MET A 153 12.47 -9.32 9.71
CA MET A 153 12.49 -8.92 8.30
C MET A 153 11.17 -8.26 7.87
N ILE A 154 11.25 -7.03 7.37
CA ILE A 154 10.13 -6.39 6.67
C ILE A 154 9.98 -7.07 5.31
N TYR A 155 9.27 -8.19 5.28
CA TYR A 155 8.57 -8.63 4.09
C TYR A 155 7.20 -7.95 4.11
N ALA A 156 6.89 -7.14 3.11
CA ALA A 156 5.52 -6.69 2.88
C ALA A 156 4.69 -7.87 2.33
N ILE A 157 4.31 -8.79 3.23
CA ILE A 157 3.08 -9.56 3.12
C ILE A 157 2.22 -9.02 4.26
N GLY A 158 1.06 -8.44 3.93
CA GLY A 158 0.24 -7.69 4.88
C GLY A 158 -0.04 -8.46 6.17
N GLY A 159 0.52 -7.97 7.27
CA GLY A 159 0.29 -8.41 8.63
C GLY A 159 0.83 -7.36 9.59
N SER A 160 0.02 -6.93 10.56
CA SER A 160 0.44 -6.06 11.66
C SER A 160 -0.49 -6.27 12.86
N LEU A 161 0.11 -6.50 14.03
CA LEU A 161 -0.52 -6.68 15.34
C LEU A 161 -0.43 -5.39 16.16
N THR A 162 -1.41 -5.16 17.04
CA THR A 162 -1.31 -4.80 18.48
C THR A 162 -2.67 -4.25 18.96
N SER A 163 -3.16 -4.44 20.18
CA SER A 163 -2.64 -5.01 21.43
C SER A 163 -3.80 -5.57 22.29
N GLY A 164 -3.52 -6.66 23.02
CA GLY A 164 -4.07 -7.03 24.34
C GLY A 164 -5.57 -7.06 24.58
N ILE A 165 -6.18 -8.25 24.49
CA ILE A 165 -7.13 -8.73 25.51
C ILE A 165 -6.84 -10.22 25.72
N GLU A 166 -6.20 -10.56 26.85
CA GLU A 166 -6.42 -11.87 27.46
C GLU A 166 -7.91 -11.94 27.82
N GLN A 167 -8.70 -12.69 27.06
CA GLN A 167 -9.99 -13.15 27.54
C GLN A 167 -9.87 -14.63 27.84
N ASP A 168 -9.54 -14.86 29.10
CA ASP A 168 -9.78 -16.05 29.87
C ASP A 168 -11.25 -16.46 29.67
N TYR A 169 -11.51 -17.43 28.80
CA TYR A 169 -12.79 -18.15 28.79
C TYR A 169 -12.62 -19.43 29.60
N GLY A 170 -12.53 -19.25 30.90
CA GLY A 170 -12.99 -20.25 31.84
C GLY A 170 -14.51 -20.37 31.79
N ILE A 171 -14.99 -21.58 32.12
CA ILE A 171 -16.37 -22.03 32.37
C ILE A 171 -17.12 -22.47 31.11
N SER A 172 -17.83 -23.60 31.07
CA SER A 172 -17.82 -24.91 31.75
C SER A 172 -18.91 -25.72 31.04
N THR A 173 -18.77 -27.03 31.05
CA THR A 173 -19.85 -28.04 31.06
C THR A 173 -21.25 -27.65 30.57
N ASN A 174 -21.68 -28.29 29.49
CA ASN A 174 -22.65 -29.38 29.59
C ASN A 174 -22.35 -30.46 28.55
#